data_AF-A0A8I2BTL7-F1
#
_entry.id   AF-A0A8I2BTL7-F1
#
_cell.length_a   1.000
_cell.length_b   1.000
_cell.length_c   1.000
_cell.angle_alpha   90.00
_cell.angle_beta   90.00
_cell.angle_gamma   90.00
#
_symmetry.space_group_name_H-M   'P 1'
#
loop_
_entity.id
_entity.type
_entity.pdbx_description
1 polymer ?
#
loop_
_entity_poly.entity_id
_entity_poly.type
_entity_poly.pdbx_seq_one_letter_code
_entity_poly.pdbx_strand_id
1 'polypeptide(L)'
;MLFVILMSEYDFFSYDIFDAGGFGMTVFYATAELMIVVSGLALFGFVIPLASGMKNRKIPWSELGFFILLNTFCGLLLITLSLSRGWEMERHFLPIIISGLAALYIAAALHAPRKLKIRAAIGMIATLIAFAVIYPKPMVNLLANGLRAYGVGGELPVQIVYQNGETTRGKLIFLSPENAYITPIKDGASLSTVRRSATREIIIVRNRSL
;
A
#
# COMPACT_ATOMS: atom_id res chain seq x y z
N MET A 1 -9.96 1.36 5.45
CA MET A 1 -9.78 0.06 6.14
C MET A 1 -8.34 -0.15 6.59
N LEU A 2 -7.34 0.02 5.71
CA LEU A 2 -5.93 -0.18 6.05
C LEU A 2 -5.45 0.62 7.28
N PHE A 3 -5.82 1.90 7.39
CA PHE A 3 -5.50 2.70 8.60
C PHE A 3 -6.17 2.18 9.87
N VAL A 4 -7.35 1.54 9.78
CA VAL A 4 -8.01 0.92 10.94
C VAL A 4 -7.24 -0.31 11.40
N ILE A 5 -6.74 -1.12 10.46
CA ILE A 5 -5.90 -2.27 10.77
C ILE A 5 -4.56 -1.81 11.35
N LEU A 6 -3.96 -0.73 10.82
CA LEU A 6 -2.75 -0.10 11.39
C LEU A 6 -2.97 0.33 12.84
N MET A 7 -4.05 1.07 13.09
CA MET A 7 -4.45 1.51 14.43
C MET A 7 -4.65 0.33 15.38
N SER A 8 -5.27 -0.76 14.90
CA SER A 8 -5.45 -1.98 15.67
C SER A 8 -4.15 -2.77 15.91
N GLU A 9 -3.21 -2.78 14.97
CA GLU A 9 -1.95 -3.54 15.11
C GLU A 9 -0.96 -2.84 16.05
N TYR A 10 -0.99 -1.51 16.08
CA TYR A 10 -0.14 -0.69 16.95
C TYR A 10 -0.86 -0.14 18.18
N ASP A 11 -2.05 -0.65 18.49
CA ASP A 11 -2.86 -0.29 19.67
C ASP A 11 -3.06 1.22 19.88
N PHE A 12 -3.32 1.97 18.81
CA PHE A 12 -3.55 3.43 18.88
C PHE A 12 -4.79 3.87 18.11
N PHE A 13 -5.34 5.01 18.49
CA PHE A 13 -6.44 5.67 17.76
C PHE A 13 -6.10 7.14 17.51
N SER A 14 -6.39 7.65 16.32
CA SER A 14 -6.07 9.03 15.93
C SER A 14 -7.28 9.75 15.34
N TYR A 15 -7.79 10.76 16.04
CA TYR A 15 -8.88 11.62 15.55
C TYR A 15 -8.42 12.54 14.41
N ASP A 16 -7.18 13.02 14.48
CA ASP A 16 -6.60 13.93 13.49
C ASP A 16 -6.57 13.32 12.08
N ILE A 17 -6.46 11.99 11.98
CA ILE A 17 -6.56 11.27 10.72
C ILE A 17 -7.88 11.61 10.04
N PHE A 18 -9.00 11.51 10.76
CA PHE A 18 -10.33 11.67 10.20
C PHE A 18 -10.74 13.13 10.00
N ASP A 19 -10.24 14.04 10.84
CA ASP A 19 -10.60 15.46 10.79
C ASP A 19 -9.67 16.28 9.88
N ALA A 20 -8.39 16.39 10.24
CA ALA A 20 -7.42 17.24 9.54
C ALA A 20 -6.55 16.51 8.50
N GLY A 21 -6.46 15.17 8.58
CA GLY A 21 -5.63 14.33 7.73
C GLY A 21 -6.22 14.04 6.34
N GLY A 22 -7.42 14.55 6.06
CA GLY A 22 -8.20 14.25 4.86
C GLY A 22 -7.42 14.43 3.56
N PHE A 23 -6.77 15.58 3.36
CA PHE A 23 -6.04 15.86 2.11
C PHE A 23 -4.89 14.88 1.87
N GLY A 24 -4.03 14.67 2.88
CA GLY A 24 -2.88 13.78 2.77
C GLY A 24 -3.30 12.32 2.54
N MET A 25 -4.35 11.87 3.23
CA MET A 25 -4.94 10.56 3.00
C MET A 25 -5.53 10.42 1.60
N THR A 26 -6.26 11.42 1.11
CA THR A 26 -6.84 11.38 -0.24
C THR A 26 -5.76 11.27 -1.31
N VAL A 27 -4.69 12.06 -1.22
CA VAL A 27 -3.56 11.98 -2.16
C VAL A 27 -2.86 10.62 -2.07
N PHE A 28 -2.65 10.12 -0.84
CA PHE A 28 -2.06 8.81 -0.61
C PHE A 28 -2.90 7.68 -1.23
N TYR A 29 -4.21 7.67 -0.97
CA TYR A 29 -5.14 6.68 -1.53
C TYR A 29 -5.22 6.78 -3.05
N ALA A 30 -5.36 7.98 -3.62
CA ALA A 30 -5.40 8.17 -5.06
C ALA A 30 -4.13 7.66 -5.75
N THR A 31 -2.96 7.95 -5.16
CA THR A 31 -1.68 7.47 -5.70
C THR A 31 -1.53 5.96 -5.55
N ALA A 32 -1.94 5.39 -4.41
CA ALA A 32 -1.91 3.95 -4.19
C ALA A 32 -2.84 3.21 -5.16
N GLU A 33 -4.06 3.71 -5.37
CA GLU A 33 -5.02 3.17 -6.33
C GLU A 33 -4.47 3.25 -7.75
N LEU A 34 -3.92 4.39 -8.16
CA LEU A 34 -3.29 4.55 -9.46
C LEU A 34 -2.14 3.57 -9.66
N MET A 35 -1.29 3.39 -8.64
CA MET A 35 -0.18 2.43 -8.69
C MET A 35 -0.68 0.98 -8.81
N ILE A 36 -1.76 0.61 -8.12
CA ILE A 36 -2.39 -0.71 -8.25
C ILE A 36 -2.93 -0.91 -9.66
N VAL A 37 -3.60 0.09 -10.24
CA VAL A 37 -4.13 0.02 -11.61
C VAL A 37 -2.99 -0.11 -12.61
N VAL A 38 -1.97 0.75 -12.53
CA VAL A 38 -0.80 0.72 -13.42
C VAL A 38 -0.06 -0.61 -13.30
N SER A 39 0.17 -1.11 -12.07
CA SER A 39 0.82 -2.40 -11.82
C SER A 39 -0.04 -3.57 -12.34
N GLY A 40 -1.35 -3.50 -12.16
CA GLY A 40 -2.31 -4.47 -12.71
C GLY A 40 -2.26 -4.54 -14.22
N LEU A 41 -2.22 -3.41 -14.91
CA LEU A 41 -2.05 -3.36 -16.37
C LEU A 41 -0.66 -3.84 -16.81
N ALA A 42 0.38 -3.44 -16.09
CA ALA A 42 1.76 -3.79 -16.40
C ALA A 42 2.06 -5.28 -16.17
N LEU A 43 1.37 -5.98 -15.26
CA LEU A 43 1.59 -7.40 -14.98
C LEU A 43 0.51 -8.33 -15.55
N PHE A 44 -0.74 -7.86 -15.65
CA PHE A 44 -1.91 -8.68 -16.02
C PHE A 44 -2.81 -8.03 -17.08
N GLY A 45 -2.33 -6.99 -17.78
CA GLY A 45 -3.10 -6.26 -18.80
C GLY A 45 -3.62 -7.13 -19.93
N PHE A 46 -2.97 -8.24 -20.26
CA PHE A 46 -3.40 -9.20 -21.30
C PHE A 46 -4.83 -9.75 -21.06
N VAL A 47 -5.31 -9.74 -19.82
CA VAL A 47 -6.66 -10.18 -19.46
C VAL A 47 -7.74 -9.32 -20.11
N ILE A 48 -7.46 -8.04 -20.37
CA ILE A 48 -8.42 -7.08 -20.97
C ILE A 48 -8.79 -7.47 -22.41
N PRO A 49 -7.84 -7.59 -23.37
CA PRO A 49 -8.17 -8.01 -24.73
C PRO A 49 -8.74 -9.44 -24.80
N LEU A 50 -8.34 -10.34 -23.90
CA LEU A 50 -8.96 -11.68 -23.78
C LEU A 50 -10.44 -11.59 -23.39
N ALA A 51 -10.77 -10.76 -22.38
CA ALA A 51 -12.15 -10.53 -21.98
C ALA A 51 -12.97 -9.83 -23.07
N SER A 52 -12.36 -8.97 -23.88
CA SER A 52 -13.00 -8.38 -25.08
C SER A 52 -13.42 -9.45 -26.09
N GLY A 53 -12.58 -10.47 -26.29
CA GLY A 53 -12.89 -11.62 -27.15
C GLY A 53 -14.14 -12.40 -26.72
N MET A 54 -14.38 -12.52 -25.41
CA MET A 54 -15.57 -13.19 -24.87
C MET A 54 -16.87 -12.43 -25.20
N LYS A 55 -16.83 -11.10 -25.27
CA LYS A 55 -17.99 -10.26 -25.60
C LYS A 55 -18.20 -10.11 -27.10
N ASN A 56 -17.13 -9.81 -27.83
CA ASN A 56 -17.19 -9.40 -29.23
C ASN A 56 -16.96 -10.56 -30.22
N ARG A 57 -16.70 -11.78 -29.72
CA ARG A 57 -16.30 -12.99 -30.48
C ARG A 57 -15.05 -12.81 -31.37
N LYS A 58 -14.35 -11.68 -31.24
CA LYS A 58 -13.11 -11.36 -31.94
C LYS A 58 -12.11 -10.80 -30.93
N ILE A 59 -10.92 -11.38 -30.90
CA ILE A 59 -9.83 -10.93 -30.05
C ILE A 59 -9.01 -9.89 -30.82
N PRO A 60 -8.77 -8.69 -30.26
CA PRO A 60 -7.87 -7.71 -30.86
C PRO A 60 -6.42 -8.19 -30.69
N TRP A 61 -5.91 -8.93 -31.68
CA TRP A 61 -4.58 -9.56 -31.63
C TRP A 61 -3.42 -8.57 -31.49
N SER A 62 -3.54 -7.35 -32.03
CA SER A 62 -2.53 -6.29 -31.88
C SER A 62 -2.41 -5.83 -30.43
N GLU A 63 -3.54 -5.53 -29.78
CA GLU A 63 -3.59 -5.14 -28.36
C GLU A 63 -3.13 -6.29 -27.45
N LEU A 64 -3.57 -7.52 -27.75
CA LEU A 64 -3.13 -8.70 -27.02
C LEU A 64 -1.62 -8.89 -27.10
N GLY A 65 -1.04 -8.76 -28.30
CA GLY A 65 0.41 -8.85 -28.50
C GLY A 65 1.17 -7.78 -27.71
N PHE A 66 0.69 -6.53 -27.72
CA PHE A 66 1.27 -5.44 -26.93
C PHE A 66 1.26 -5.74 -25.42
N PHE A 67 0.10 -6.15 -24.89
CA PHE A 67 -0.02 -6.46 -23.46
C PHE A 67 0.81 -7.68 -23.07
N ILE A 68 0.82 -8.75 -23.88
CA ILE A 68 1.67 -9.92 -23.61
C ILE A 68 3.14 -9.49 -23.55
N LEU A 69 3.63 -8.72 -24.52
CA LEU A 69 5.02 -8.25 -24.53
C LEU A 69 5.34 -7.42 -23.28
N LEU A 70 4.47 -6.46 -22.94
CA LEU A 70 4.63 -5.62 -21.75
C LEU A 70 4.60 -6.44 -20.46
N ASN A 71 3.62 -7.34 -20.32
CA ASN A 71 3.46 -8.20 -19.14
C ASN A 71 4.63 -9.17 -18.98
N THR A 72 5.13 -9.75 -20.06
CA THR A 72 6.34 -10.59 -20.03
C THR A 72 7.57 -9.78 -19.63
N PHE A 73 7.77 -8.59 -20.20
CA PHE A 73 8.89 -7.71 -19.83
C PHE A 73 8.84 -7.32 -18.35
N CYS A 74 7.71 -6.80 -17.88
CA CYS A 74 7.54 -6.38 -16.49
C CYS A 74 7.62 -7.58 -15.52
N GLY A 75 7.05 -8.73 -15.89
CA GLY A 75 7.13 -9.96 -15.10
C GLY A 75 8.56 -10.47 -14.94
N LEU A 76 9.33 -10.50 -16.04
CA LEU A 76 10.75 -10.87 -15.99
C LEU A 76 11.58 -9.89 -15.16
N LEU A 77 11.32 -8.58 -15.31
CA LEU A 77 11.97 -7.55 -14.51
C LEU A 77 11.66 -7.73 -13.02
N LEU A 78 10.41 -8.03 -12.66
CA LEU A 78 10.03 -8.30 -11.28
C LEU A 78 10.72 -9.57 -10.74
N ILE A 79 10.76 -10.66 -11.52
CA ILE A 79 11.43 -11.90 -11.11
C ILE A 79 12.92 -11.67 -10.88
N THR A 80 13.61 -10.98 -11.79
CA THR A 80 15.06 -10.70 -11.67
C THR A 80 15.37 -9.84 -10.45
N LEU A 81 14.56 -8.79 -10.20
CA LEU A 81 14.71 -7.96 -9.01
C LEU A 81 14.46 -8.77 -7.73
N SER A 82 13.41 -9.59 -7.69
CA SER A 82 13.10 -10.42 -6.51
C SER A 82 14.16 -11.48 -6.25
N LEU A 83 14.74 -12.09 -7.28
CA LEU A 83 15.84 -13.05 -7.11
C LEU A 83 17.12 -12.37 -6.58
N SER A 84 17.39 -11.13 -7.00
CA SER A 84 18.56 -10.39 -6.54
C SER A 84 18.45 -9.86 -5.10
N ARG A 85 17.23 -9.60 -4.62
CA ARG A 85 16.97 -8.96 -3.31
C ARG A 85 16.32 -9.90 -2.29
N GLY A 86 16.03 -11.14 -2.67
CA GLY A 86 15.29 -12.10 -1.85
C GLY A 86 13.77 -11.94 -1.97
N TRP A 87 13.05 -13.05 -1.87
CA TRP A 87 11.59 -13.08 -2.00
C TRP A 87 10.92 -12.89 -0.63
N GLU A 88 10.42 -11.68 -0.37
CA GLU A 88 9.56 -11.41 0.78
C GLU A 88 8.07 -11.46 0.38
N MET A 89 7.27 -12.30 1.05
CA MET A 89 5.81 -12.44 0.83
C MET A 89 5.09 -11.08 0.83
N GLU A 90 5.41 -10.23 1.80
CA GLU A 90 4.69 -8.97 2.04
C GLU A 90 5.01 -7.89 1.00
N ARG A 91 6.25 -7.87 0.50
CA ARG A 91 6.71 -6.87 -0.47
C ARG A 91 6.39 -7.24 -1.92
N HIS A 92 6.28 -8.53 -2.22
CA HIS A 92 6.17 -9.00 -3.62
C HIS A 92 4.84 -9.69 -3.88
N PHE A 93 4.41 -10.64 -3.04
CA PHE A 93 3.26 -11.51 -3.34
C PHE A 93 1.92 -10.77 -3.23
N LEU A 94 1.75 -9.99 -2.17
CA LEU A 94 0.50 -9.29 -1.87
C LEU A 94 0.17 -8.19 -2.90
N PRO A 95 1.12 -7.31 -3.31
CA PRO A 95 0.88 -6.37 -4.40
C PRO A 95 0.53 -7.05 -5.73
N ILE A 96 1.14 -8.21 -6.03
CA ILE A 96 0.85 -8.98 -7.26
C ILE A 96 -0.59 -9.48 -7.24
N ILE A 97 -1.06 -10.06 -6.11
CA ILE A 97 -2.45 -10.51 -5.98
C ILE A 97 -3.42 -9.35 -6.17
N ILE A 98 -3.21 -8.23 -5.46
CA ILE A 98 -4.09 -7.05 -5.56
C ILE A 98 -4.10 -6.50 -7.00
N SER A 99 -2.94 -6.45 -7.65
CA SER A 99 -2.82 -6.02 -9.05
C SER A 99 -3.55 -6.95 -10.02
N GLY A 100 -3.48 -8.27 -9.80
CA GLY A 100 -4.21 -9.26 -10.59
C GLY A 100 -5.72 -9.16 -10.41
N LEU A 101 -6.20 -9.01 -9.16
CA LEU A 101 -7.61 -8.78 -8.86
C LEU A 101 -8.12 -7.48 -9.50
N ALA A 102 -7.32 -6.41 -9.45
CA ALA A 102 -7.63 -5.14 -10.08
C ALA A 102 -7.75 -5.29 -11.60
N ALA A 103 -6.80 -5.96 -12.26
CA ALA A 103 -6.84 -6.21 -13.69
C ALA A 103 -8.06 -7.05 -14.12
N LEU A 104 -8.38 -8.11 -13.37
CA LEU A 104 -9.58 -8.93 -13.60
C LEU A 104 -10.86 -8.12 -13.47
N TYR A 105 -10.94 -7.26 -12.46
CA TYR A 105 -12.09 -6.38 -12.29
C TYR A 105 -12.20 -5.33 -13.37
N ILE A 106 -11.11 -4.70 -13.80
CA ILE A 106 -11.09 -3.76 -14.93
C ILE A 106 -11.59 -4.46 -16.20
N ALA A 107 -11.07 -5.65 -16.49
CA ALA A 107 -11.51 -6.45 -17.63
C ALA A 107 -13.01 -6.78 -17.57
N ALA A 108 -13.50 -7.17 -16.38
CA ALA A 108 -14.93 -7.42 -16.17
C ALA A 108 -15.77 -6.14 -16.31
N ALA A 109 -15.32 -5.02 -15.74
CA ALA A 109 -16.00 -3.73 -15.78
C ALA A 109 -16.15 -3.22 -17.21
N LEU A 110 -15.17 -3.44 -18.08
CA LEU A 110 -15.21 -3.03 -19.48
C LEU A 110 -16.05 -3.99 -20.35
N HIS A 111 -15.85 -5.30 -20.22
CA HIS A 111 -16.32 -6.27 -21.21
C HIS A 111 -17.40 -7.25 -20.72
N ALA A 112 -17.59 -7.42 -19.40
CA ALA A 112 -18.53 -8.42 -18.89
C ALA A 112 -19.98 -7.90 -18.81
N PRO A 113 -20.99 -8.80 -18.79
CA PRO A 113 -22.38 -8.41 -18.58
C PRO A 113 -22.61 -7.93 -17.13
N ARG A 114 -23.66 -7.12 -16.92
CA ARG A 114 -23.98 -6.45 -15.64
C ARG A 114 -23.90 -7.39 -14.41
N LYS A 115 -24.44 -8.61 -14.52
CA LYS A 115 -24.41 -9.61 -13.44
C LYS A 115 -22.98 -10.01 -13.05
N LEU A 116 -22.08 -10.16 -14.02
CA LEU A 116 -20.70 -10.55 -13.77
C LEU A 116 -19.87 -9.37 -13.24
N LYS A 117 -20.16 -8.13 -13.66
CA LYS A 117 -19.52 -6.92 -13.09
C LYS A 117 -19.74 -6.81 -11.59
N ILE A 118 -21.00 -6.98 -11.15
CA ILE A 118 -21.36 -6.94 -9.73
C ILE A 118 -20.69 -8.09 -8.97
N ARG A 119 -20.70 -9.31 -9.52
CA ARG A 119 -20.01 -10.46 -8.91
C ARG A 119 -18.50 -10.26 -8.80
N ALA A 120 -17.87 -9.66 -9.81
CA ALA A 120 -16.45 -9.35 -9.79
C ALA A 120 -16.11 -8.27 -8.74
N ALA A 121 -16.95 -7.23 -8.60
CA ALA A 121 -16.80 -6.22 -7.56
C ALA A 121 -16.92 -6.83 -6.16
N ILE A 122 -17.98 -7.62 -5.92
CA ILE A 122 -18.20 -8.31 -4.65
C ILE A 122 -17.06 -9.29 -4.37
N GLY A 123 -16.62 -10.05 -5.37
CA GLY A 123 -15.50 -10.97 -5.27
C GLY A 123 -14.21 -10.27 -4.85
N MET A 124 -13.85 -9.16 -5.52
CA MET A 124 -12.67 -8.37 -5.14
C MET A 124 -12.78 -7.89 -3.70
N ILE A 125 -13.90 -7.26 -3.32
CA ILE A 125 -14.10 -6.74 -1.97
C ILE A 125 -14.00 -7.86 -0.93
N ALA A 126 -14.67 -8.99 -1.17
CA ALA A 126 -14.66 -10.14 -0.28
C ALA A 126 -13.25 -10.72 -0.13
N THR A 127 -12.48 -10.83 -1.22
CA THR A 127 -11.10 -11.31 -1.18
C THR A 127 -10.19 -10.33 -0.41
N LEU A 128 -10.33 -9.02 -0.61
CA LEU A 128 -9.54 -8.03 0.13
C LEU A 128 -9.88 -8.02 1.62
N ILE A 129 -11.15 -8.16 1.98
CA ILE A 129 -11.59 -8.28 3.38
C ILE A 129 -11.05 -9.58 3.99
N ALA A 130 -11.20 -10.70 3.31
CA ALA A 130 -10.70 -11.99 3.79
C ALA A 130 -9.17 -11.94 4.01
N PHE A 131 -8.43 -11.33 3.08
CA PHE A 131 -6.99 -11.18 3.22
C PHE A 131 -6.62 -10.31 4.43
N ALA A 132 -7.35 -9.22 4.66
CA ALA A 132 -7.13 -8.37 5.82
C ALA A 132 -7.44 -9.04 7.16
N VAL A 133 -8.42 -9.94 7.21
CA VAL A 133 -8.78 -10.68 8.42
C VAL A 133 -7.80 -11.82 8.68
N ILE A 134 -7.40 -12.57 7.64
CA ILE A 134 -6.53 -13.75 7.79
C ILE A 134 -5.05 -13.35 7.92
N TYR A 135 -4.63 -12.28 7.23
CA TYR A 135 -3.25 -11.83 7.16
C TYR A 135 -3.12 -10.32 7.46
N PRO A 136 -3.44 -9.88 8.70
CA PRO A 136 -3.41 -8.47 9.06
C PRO A 136 -1.99 -7.88 8.97
N LYS A 137 -0.97 -8.61 9.43
CA LYS A 137 0.44 -8.16 9.43
C LYS A 137 0.97 -7.78 8.04
N PRO A 138 0.85 -8.64 7.00
CA PRO A 138 1.21 -8.26 5.64
C PRO A 138 0.50 -7.01 5.11
N MET A 139 -0.77 -6.79 5.48
CA MET A 139 -1.53 -5.60 5.07
C MET A 139 -1.02 -4.34 5.76
N VAL A 140 -0.68 -4.45 7.05
CA VAL A 140 -0.06 -3.36 7.80
C VAL A 140 1.32 -3.05 7.23
N ASN A 141 2.13 -4.06 6.92
CA ASN A 141 3.45 -3.86 6.36
C ASN A 141 3.41 -3.26 4.95
N LEU A 142 2.39 -3.60 4.14
CA LEU A 142 2.14 -2.94 2.88
C LEU A 142 1.84 -1.44 3.07
N LEU A 143 0.94 -1.10 4.00
CA LEU A 143 0.63 0.29 4.33
C LEU A 143 1.87 1.01 4.88
N ALA A 144 2.62 0.38 5.79
CA ALA A 144 3.84 0.91 6.37
C ALA A 144 4.89 1.22 5.30
N ASN A 145 5.07 0.34 4.31
CA ASN A 145 5.94 0.62 3.15
C ASN A 145 5.49 1.85 2.37
N GLY A 146 4.18 2.03 2.18
CA GLY A 146 3.61 3.25 1.62
C GLY A 146 3.95 4.47 2.47
N LEU A 147 3.66 4.45 3.78
CA LEU A 147 3.94 5.55 4.70
C LEU A 147 5.44 5.91 4.76
N ARG A 148 6.33 4.91 4.68
CA ARG A 148 7.78 5.10 4.59
C ARG A 148 8.17 5.90 3.37
N ALA A 149 7.58 5.58 2.20
CA ALA A 149 7.89 6.26 0.94
C ALA A 149 7.51 7.74 0.97
N TYR A 150 6.45 8.10 1.70
CA TYR A 150 6.03 9.48 1.92
C TYR A 150 6.74 10.17 3.10
N GLY A 151 7.56 9.45 3.87
CA GLY A 151 8.26 10.02 5.03
C GLY A 151 7.37 10.30 6.24
N VAL A 152 6.17 9.73 6.28
CA VAL A 152 5.12 10.04 7.28
C VAL A 152 4.84 8.90 8.25
N GLY A 153 5.61 7.80 8.19
CA GLY A 153 5.45 6.70 9.14
C GLY A 153 5.96 5.37 8.63
N GLY A 154 5.37 4.29 9.13
CA GLY A 154 5.75 2.93 8.77
C GLY A 154 7.01 2.45 9.47
N GLU A 155 7.21 2.79 10.74
CA GLU A 155 8.39 2.44 11.52
C GLU A 155 9.70 3.10 11.06
N LEU A 156 9.61 4.29 10.44
CA LEU A 156 10.80 5.04 10.08
C LEU A 156 11.62 5.39 11.33
N PRO A 157 12.94 5.11 11.37
CA PRO A 157 13.77 5.55 12.47
C PRO A 157 13.82 7.09 12.49
N VAL A 158 13.41 7.68 13.62
CA VAL A 158 13.36 9.13 13.80
C VAL A 158 14.01 9.56 15.10
N GLN A 159 14.51 10.80 15.10
CA GLN A 159 14.89 11.55 16.28
C GLN A 159 13.97 12.78 16.38
N ILE A 160 13.22 12.84 17.47
CA ILE A 160 12.36 13.96 17.82
C ILE A 160 13.17 14.92 18.65
N VAL A 161 13.25 16.17 18.22
CA VAL A 161 13.86 17.28 18.96
C VAL A 161 12.73 18.14 19.50
N TYR A 162 12.61 18.20 20.82
CA TYR A 162 11.59 19.00 21.49
C TYR A 162 11.99 20.47 21.55
N GLN A 163 11.03 21.36 21.81
CA GLN A 163 11.31 22.79 21.96
C GLN A 163 12.27 23.13 23.10
N ASN A 164 12.29 22.31 24.16
CA ASN A 164 13.21 22.43 25.29
C ASN A 164 14.65 21.95 24.96
N GLY A 165 14.89 21.45 23.73
CA GLY A 165 16.18 20.92 23.29
C GLY A 165 16.44 19.47 23.67
N GLU A 166 15.54 18.82 24.42
CA GLU A 166 15.63 17.38 24.67
C GLU A 166 15.41 16.61 23.36
N THR A 167 15.94 15.38 23.31
CA THR A 167 15.77 14.53 22.13
C THR A 167 15.36 13.11 22.50
N THR A 168 14.41 12.57 21.76
CA THR A 168 13.96 11.18 21.87
C THR A 168 14.14 10.47 20.55
N ARG A 169 14.75 9.28 20.57
CA ARG A 169 14.89 8.40 19.41
C ARG A 169 13.86 7.29 19.45
N GLY A 170 13.28 6.98 18.30
CA GLY A 170 12.22 6.00 18.18
C GLY A 170 11.94 5.59 16.75
N LYS A 171 10.96 4.71 16.58
CA LYS A 171 10.36 4.38 15.29
C LYS A 171 9.07 5.16 15.12
N LEU A 172 8.95 5.93 14.05
CA LEU A 172 7.75 6.68 13.68
C LEU A 172 6.73 5.72 13.07
N ILE A 173 5.66 5.44 13.81
CA ILE A 173 4.55 4.61 13.32
C ILE A 173 3.72 5.43 12.35
N PHE A 174 3.34 6.65 12.74
CA PHE A 174 2.51 7.52 11.93
C PHE A 174 2.68 8.99 12.33
N LEU A 175 2.61 9.90 11.35
CA LEU A 175 2.64 11.34 11.54
C LEU A 175 1.31 11.94 11.09
N SER A 176 0.56 12.49 12.03
CA SER A 176 -0.67 13.25 11.77
C SER A 176 -0.40 14.77 11.74
N PRO A 177 -1.38 15.60 11.35
CA PRO A 177 -1.25 17.05 11.40
C PRO A 177 -0.89 17.61 12.78
N GLU A 178 -1.42 17.03 13.87
CA GLU A 178 -1.20 17.53 15.23
C GLU A 178 -0.27 16.66 16.09
N ASN A 179 -0.10 15.38 15.74
CA ASN A 179 0.58 14.40 16.58
C ASN A 179 1.59 13.55 15.79
N ALA A 180 2.65 13.13 16.47
CA ALA A 180 3.60 12.13 16.02
C ALA A 180 3.48 10.90 16.93
N TYR A 181 3.17 9.75 16.33
CA TYR A 181 3.06 8.47 17.02
C TYR A 181 4.37 7.71 16.88
N ILE A 182 5.07 7.51 17.99
CA ILE A 182 6.40 6.89 18.01
C ILE A 182 6.45 5.70 18.96
N THR A 183 7.30 4.74 18.66
CA THR A 183 7.74 3.72 19.64
C THR A 183 9.16 4.09 20.08
N PRO A 184 9.37 4.58 21.31
CA PRO A 184 10.70 4.95 21.80
C PRO A 184 11.64 3.74 21.91
N ILE A 185 12.92 3.94 21.61
CA ILE A 185 13.94 2.87 21.72
C ILE A 185 14.13 2.43 23.18
N LYS A 186 13.91 3.33 24.15
CA LYS A 186 14.16 3.09 25.57
C LYS A 186 13.19 2.09 26.22
N ASP A 187 11.92 2.07 25.78
CA ASP A 187 10.86 1.24 26.39
C ASP A 187 10.41 0.07 25.51
N GLY A 188 10.67 0.10 24.19
CA GLY A 188 10.48 -1.02 23.26
C GLY A 188 9.03 -1.53 23.06
N ALA A 189 8.09 -1.18 23.94
CA ALA A 189 6.76 -1.79 24.00
C ALA A 189 5.59 -0.78 24.09
N SER A 190 5.82 0.48 24.49
CA SER A 190 4.76 1.48 24.61
C SER A 190 4.79 2.50 23.47
N LEU A 191 3.64 2.67 22.82
CA LEU A 191 3.43 3.74 21.86
C LEU A 191 3.34 5.09 22.59
N SER A 192 4.20 6.03 22.23
CA SER A 192 4.20 7.39 22.75
C SER A 192 3.60 8.33 21.71
N THR A 193 2.66 9.16 22.17
CA THR A 193 2.07 10.22 21.34
C THR A 193 2.72 11.55 21.70
N VAL A 194 3.36 12.19 20.73
CA VAL A 194 4.02 13.48 20.89
C VAL A 194 3.27 14.54 20.11
N ARG A 195 2.85 15.62 20.77
CA ARG A 195 2.22 16.77 20.10
C ARG A 195 3.24 17.50 19.22
N ARG A 196 2.87 17.79 17.97
CA ARG A 196 3.71 18.52 17.03
C ARG A 196 4.02 19.95 17.48
N SER A 197 3.12 20.59 18.21
CA SER A 197 3.37 21.90 18.81
C SER A 197 4.50 21.91 19.85
N ALA A 198 4.75 20.78 20.52
CA ALA A 198 5.86 20.63 21.46
C ALA A 198 7.17 20.22 20.77
N THR A 199 7.12 19.94 19.46
CA THR A 199 8.26 19.47 18.67
C THR A 199 8.86 20.60 17.88
N ARG A 200 10.19 20.72 17.90
CA ARG A 200 10.93 21.67 17.06
C ARG A 200 11.18 21.08 15.67
N GLU A 201 11.68 19.85 15.62
CA GLU A 201 11.99 19.14 14.38
C GLU A 201 11.90 17.63 14.56
N ILE A 202 11.57 16.93 13.47
CA ILE A 202 11.58 15.47 13.39
C ILE A 202 12.60 15.09 12.33
N ILE A 203 13.70 14.49 12.77
CA ILE A 203 14.81 14.11 11.89
C ILE A 203 14.66 12.63 11.56
N ILE A 204 14.53 12.30 10.27
CA ILE A 204 14.57 10.91 9.81
C ILE A 204 16.02 10.44 9.85
N VAL A 205 16.32 9.52 10.76
CA VAL A 205 17.66 8.99 10.97
C VAL A 205 17.88 7.85 9.97
N ARG A 206 18.31 8.18 8.75
CA ARG A 206 18.78 7.16 7.79
C ARG A 206 20.07 6.55 8.35
N ASN A 207 19.97 5.47 9.11
CA ASN A 207 21.16 4.84 9.67
C ASN A 207 22.09 4.37 8.55
N ARG A 208 23.32 4.88 8.58
CA ARG A 208 24.50 4.00 8.55
C ARG A 208 24.30 2.99 9.70
N SER A 209 24.15 1.71 9.35
CA SER A 209 24.33 0.52 10.20
C SER A 209 24.21 0.73 11.72
N LEU A 210 23.09 0.28 12.30
CA LEU A 210 23.13 -0.39 13.60
C LEU A 210 23.44 -1.86 13.33
#